data_AF-M7C1V3-F1
#
_entry.id   AF-M7C1V3-F1
#
_cell.length_a   1.000
_cell.length_b   1.000
_cell.length_c   1.000
_cell.angle_alpha   90.00
_cell.angle_beta   90.00
_cell.angle_gamma   90.00
#
_symmetry.space_group_name_H-M   'P 1'
#
loop_
_entity.id
_entity.type
_entity.pdbx_description
1 polymer ?
#
loop_
_entity_poly.entity_id
_entity_poly.type
_entity_poly.pdbx_seq_one_letter_code
_entity_poly.pdbx_strand_id
1 'polypeptide(L)'
;MKLHDAFAVVNETSSGVPVIITIVGGVIISVSAFGAIAILKSNHSMIKVLHDNLLRRFLKTLDKYNRESQVTKGIDHLQENFQCCGAQNYTDWFNTTFGSLNSAVPNSCCKMITKSCGMNLSNDTANINQQGCIQKLKKWAEEHIALIGGVCISVGFAQNLFKVEIGVNFDC
;
A
#
# COMPACT_ATOMS: atom_id res chain seq x y z
N MET A 1 55.91 -13.79 -9.25
CA MET A 1 54.83 -12.78 -9.13
C MET A 1 55.24 -11.85 -8.00
N LYS A 2 55.52 -10.57 -8.30
CA LYS A 2 56.20 -9.68 -7.35
C LYS A 2 55.17 -9.03 -6.42
N LEU A 3 55.51 -8.93 -5.13
CA LEU A 3 54.67 -8.36 -4.07
C LEU A 3 54.18 -6.92 -4.38
N HIS A 4 54.90 -6.18 -5.24
CA HIS A 4 54.51 -4.85 -5.71
C HIS A 4 53.24 -4.84 -6.59
N ASP A 5 52.99 -5.92 -7.35
CA ASP A 5 51.80 -6.02 -8.22
C ASP A 5 50.57 -6.34 -7.36
N ALA A 6 50.76 -7.16 -6.33
CA ALA A 6 49.74 -7.44 -5.33
C ALA A 6 49.38 -6.19 -4.53
N PHE A 7 50.36 -5.35 -4.16
CA PHE A 7 50.08 -4.09 -3.44
C PHE A 7 49.37 -3.06 -4.33
N ALA A 8 49.70 -3.00 -5.63
CA ALA A 8 48.98 -2.15 -6.59
C ALA A 8 47.51 -2.58 -6.74
N VAL A 9 47.26 -3.88 -6.89
CA VAL A 9 45.89 -4.45 -6.87
C VAL A 9 45.20 -4.19 -5.53
N VAL A 10 45.90 -4.33 -4.40
CA VAL A 10 45.33 -4.07 -3.07
C VAL A 10 44.98 -2.59 -2.87
N ASN A 11 45.83 -1.67 -3.36
CA ASN A 11 45.60 -0.23 -3.28
C ASN A 11 44.50 0.24 -4.25
N GLU A 12 44.36 -0.41 -5.40
CA GLU A 12 43.22 -0.20 -6.32
C GLU A 12 41.94 -0.87 -5.80
N THR A 13 42.05 -1.97 -5.03
CA THR A 13 40.93 -2.54 -4.27
C THR A 13 40.61 -1.80 -2.96
N SER A 14 41.49 -0.88 -2.53
CA SER A 14 41.24 0.09 -1.45
C SER A 14 40.47 1.32 -1.96
N SER A 15 40.39 1.49 -3.28
CA SER A 15 39.37 2.36 -3.88
C SER A 15 38.02 1.70 -3.62
N GLY A 16 36.99 2.44 -3.19
CA GLY A 16 35.65 1.88 -2.92
C GLY A 16 34.98 1.17 -4.11
N VAL A 17 35.64 1.11 -5.27
CA VAL A 17 35.20 0.54 -6.54
C VAL A 17 34.79 -0.95 -6.45
N PRO A 18 35.55 -1.89 -5.84
CA PRO A 18 35.12 -3.29 -5.73
C PRO A 18 33.90 -3.44 -4.83
N VAL A 19 33.81 -2.61 -3.78
CA VAL A 19 32.67 -2.58 -2.86
C VAL A 19 31.41 -2.11 -3.61
N ILE A 20 31.53 -1.01 -4.36
CA ILE A 20 30.45 -0.49 -5.20
C ILE A 20 30.00 -1.52 -6.23
N ILE A 21 30.91 -2.20 -6.93
CA ILE A 21 30.57 -3.21 -7.94
C ILE A 21 29.84 -4.41 -7.34
N THR A 22 30.30 -4.93 -6.19
CA THR A 22 29.67 -6.08 -5.52
C THR A 22 28.24 -5.74 -5.08
N ILE A 23 28.07 -4.53 -4.57
CA ILE A 23 26.81 -4.02 -4.07
C ILE A 23 25.82 -3.76 -5.23
N VAL A 24 26.24 -3.05 -6.28
CA VAL A 24 25.43 -2.78 -7.47
C VAL A 24 25.03 -4.09 -8.16
N GLY A 25 25.98 -5.02 -8.31
CA GLY A 25 25.72 -6.36 -8.85
C GLY A 25 24.70 -7.14 -8.03
N GLY A 26 24.81 -7.13 -6.70
CA GLY A 26 23.84 -7.77 -5.80
C GLY A 26 22.44 -7.19 -5.92
N VAL A 27 22.31 -5.86 -6.02
CA VAL A 27 21.01 -5.21 -6.24
C VAL A 27 20.41 -5.62 -7.58
N ILE A 28 21.18 -5.56 -8.66
CA ILE A 28 20.69 -5.93 -9.99
C ILE A 28 20.20 -7.38 -10.00
N ILE A 29 20.95 -8.31 -9.40
CA ILE A 29 20.55 -9.72 -9.30
C ILE A 29 19.27 -9.86 -8.47
N SER A 30 19.16 -9.14 -7.34
CA SER A 30 17.97 -9.21 -6.48
C SER A 30 16.73 -8.67 -7.19
N VAL A 31 16.80 -7.49 -7.81
CA VAL A 31 15.68 -6.87 -8.54
C VAL A 31 15.26 -7.76 -9.70
N SER A 32 16.22 -8.35 -10.42
CA SER A 32 15.96 -9.28 -11.53
C SER A 32 15.26 -10.55 -11.04
N ALA A 33 15.69 -11.11 -9.91
CA ALA A 33 15.09 -12.30 -9.32
C ALA A 33 13.66 -12.03 -8.81
N PHE A 34 13.44 -10.93 -8.09
CA PHE A 34 12.10 -10.56 -7.62
C PHE A 34 11.17 -10.22 -8.78
N GLY A 35 11.66 -9.50 -9.79
CA GLY A 35 10.90 -9.20 -11.01
C GLY A 35 10.51 -10.46 -11.78
N ALA A 36 11.46 -11.37 -12.00
CA ALA A 36 11.20 -12.65 -12.65
C ALA A 36 10.23 -13.51 -11.84
N ILE A 37 10.39 -13.59 -10.51
CA ILE A 37 9.46 -14.33 -9.64
C ILE A 37 8.06 -13.70 -9.68
N ALA A 38 7.93 -12.37 -9.67
CA ALA A 38 6.63 -11.70 -9.75
C ALA A 38 5.90 -12.00 -11.07
N ILE A 39 6.64 -11.96 -12.19
CA ILE A 39 6.11 -12.29 -13.52
C ILE A 39 5.72 -13.77 -13.61
N LEU A 40 6.57 -14.68 -13.14
CA LEU A 40 6.34 -16.12 -13.18
C LEU A 40 5.28 -16.59 -12.18
N LYS A 41 5.14 -15.89 -11.05
CA LYS A 41 4.16 -16.15 -9.98
C LYS A 41 2.94 -15.24 -10.11
N SER A 42 2.57 -14.84 -11.34
CA SER A 42 1.26 -14.28 -11.65
C SER A 42 0.19 -15.39 -11.60
N ASN A 43 0.02 -15.99 -10.43
CA ASN A 43 -1.01 -17.00 -10.20
C ASN A 43 -2.30 -16.25 -9.84
N HIS A 44 -3.25 -16.16 -10.78
CA HIS A 44 -4.52 -15.45 -10.60
C HIS A 44 -5.28 -15.83 -9.31
N SER A 45 -5.07 -17.06 -8.83
CA SER A 45 -5.65 -17.56 -7.57
C SER A 45 -5.14 -16.83 -6.33
N MET A 46 -3.88 -16.39 -6.30
CA MET A 46 -3.32 -15.68 -5.14
C MET A 46 -3.92 -14.29 -4.99
N ILE A 47 -4.11 -13.58 -6.11
CA ILE A 47 -4.70 -12.23 -6.12
C ILE A 47 -6.16 -12.27 -5.64
N LYS A 48 -6.92 -13.30 -6.04
CA LYS A 48 -8.29 -13.50 -5.56
C LYS A 48 -8.33 -13.77 -4.06
N VAL A 49 -7.48 -14.65 -3.54
CA VAL A 49 -7.39 -14.93 -2.10
C VAL A 49 -7.04 -13.67 -1.30
N LEU A 50 -6.10 -12.87 -1.79
CA LEU A 50 -5.75 -11.58 -1.17
C LEU A 50 -6.94 -10.63 -1.15
N HIS A 51 -7.62 -10.49 -2.29
CA HIS A 51 -8.81 -9.65 -2.42
C HIS A 51 -9.91 -10.07 -1.45
N ASP A 52 -10.24 -11.36 -1.39
CA ASP A 52 -11.27 -11.90 -0.50
C ASP A 52 -10.91 -11.73 0.98
N ASN A 53 -9.64 -11.95 1.33
CA ASN A 53 -9.16 -11.74 2.70
C ASN A 53 -9.24 -10.27 3.11
N LEU A 54 -8.82 -9.36 2.23
CA LEU A 54 -8.88 -7.93 2.47
C LEU A 54 -10.34 -7.47 2.60
N LEU A 55 -11.20 -7.91 1.70
CA LEU A 55 -12.63 -7.65 1.73
C LEU A 55 -13.25 -8.09 3.07
N ARG A 56 -13.03 -9.35 3.48
CA ARG A 56 -13.56 -9.86 4.75
C ARG A 56 -13.06 -9.07 5.95
N ARG A 57 -11.78 -8.68 5.97
CA ARG A 57 -11.21 -7.86 7.05
C ARG A 57 -11.84 -6.47 7.06
N PHE A 58 -11.99 -5.85 5.90
CA PHE A 58 -12.56 -4.52 5.78
C PHE A 58 -14.03 -4.49 6.23
N LEU A 59 -14.83 -5.47 5.82
CA LEU A 59 -16.24 -5.60 6.27
C LEU A 59 -16.34 -5.72 7.80
N LYS A 60 -15.43 -6.46 8.45
CA LYS A 60 -15.36 -6.52 9.92
C LYS A 60 -14.98 -5.18 10.54
N THR A 61 -14.10 -4.43 9.90
CA THR A 61 -13.71 -3.08 10.33
C THR A 61 -14.87 -2.09 10.19
N LEU A 62 -15.68 -2.20 9.14
CA LEU A 62 -16.90 -1.39 8.98
C LEU A 62 -17.90 -1.60 10.12
N ASP A 63 -18.05 -2.81 10.66
CA ASP A 63 -18.96 -3.03 11.81
C ASP A 63 -18.48 -2.36 13.12
N LYS A 64 -17.20 -2.01 13.20
CA LYS A 64 -16.62 -1.26 14.33
C LYS A 64 -16.75 0.25 14.17
N TYR A 65 -17.26 0.72 13.03
CA TYR A 65 -17.52 2.13 12.77
C TYR A 65 -18.46 2.71 13.84
N ASN A 66 -18.21 3.94 14.29
CA ASN A 66 -18.89 4.62 15.40
C ASN A 66 -18.71 3.98 16.79
N ARG A 67 -18.04 2.83 16.92
CA ARG A 67 -17.64 2.24 18.23
C ARG A 67 -16.22 2.61 18.61
N GLU A 68 -15.31 2.56 17.64
CA GLU A 68 -13.90 2.88 17.84
C GLU A 68 -13.57 4.19 17.09
N SER A 69 -13.18 5.23 17.82
CA SER A 69 -12.92 6.57 17.22
C SER A 69 -11.80 6.52 16.17
N GLN A 70 -10.74 5.74 16.42
CA GLN A 70 -9.63 5.60 15.47
C GLN A 70 -10.06 4.89 14.19
N VAL A 71 -10.88 3.84 14.30
CA VAL A 71 -11.43 3.12 13.15
C VAL A 71 -12.35 4.03 12.34
N THR A 72 -13.19 4.81 13.01
CA THR A 72 -14.11 5.78 12.39
C THR A 72 -13.33 6.80 11.56
N LYS A 73 -12.35 7.48 12.17
CA LYS A 73 -11.48 8.44 11.48
C LYS A 73 -10.73 7.83 10.30
N GLY A 74 -10.22 6.60 10.47
CA GLY A 74 -9.50 5.89 9.41
C GLY A 74 -10.40 5.55 8.22
N ILE A 75 -11.64 5.11 8.47
CA ILE A 75 -12.62 4.85 7.43
C ILE A 75 -13.02 6.14 6.73
N ASP A 76 -13.30 7.21 7.49
CA ASP A 76 -13.69 8.51 6.93
C ASP A 76 -12.61 9.07 6.01
N HIS A 77 -11.36 9.09 6.49
CA HIS A 77 -10.23 9.57 5.71
C HIS A 77 -10.02 8.75 4.43
N LEU A 78 -10.17 7.42 4.51
CA LEU A 78 -10.07 6.56 3.34
C LEU A 78 -11.18 6.87 2.32
N GLN A 79 -12.41 7.04 2.78
CA GLN A 79 -13.56 7.29 1.91
C GLN A 79 -13.49 8.66 1.22
N GLU A 80 -13.05 9.68 1.95
CA GLU A 80 -12.84 11.03 1.41
C GLU A 80 -11.69 11.06 0.38
N ASN A 81 -10.53 10.49 0.73
CA ASN A 81 -9.35 10.55 -0.14
C ASN A 81 -9.51 9.74 -1.42
N PHE A 82 -10.12 8.56 -1.34
CA PHE A 82 -10.27 7.66 -2.49
C PHE A 82 -11.61 7.81 -3.20
N GLN A 83 -12.48 8.69 -2.71
CA GLN A 83 -13.83 8.94 -3.21
C GLN A 83 -14.59 7.61 -3.41
N CYS A 84 -14.68 6.85 -2.32
CA CYS A 84 -15.25 5.51 -2.28
C CYS A 84 -16.25 5.38 -1.13
N CYS A 85 -17.11 4.35 -1.17
CA CYS A 85 -18.03 4.05 -0.08
C CYS A 85 -18.18 2.54 0.11
N GLY A 86 -18.07 2.10 1.37
CA GLY A 86 -18.09 0.68 1.73
C GLY A 86 -16.86 -0.09 1.24
N ALA A 87 -16.92 -1.42 1.32
CA ALA A 87 -15.81 -2.29 0.95
C ALA A 87 -15.80 -2.55 -0.57
N GLN A 88 -16.89 -3.09 -1.09
CA GLN A 88 -17.19 -3.32 -2.50
C GLN A 88 -18.17 -2.28 -3.03
N ASN A 89 -19.12 -1.85 -2.20
CA ASN A 89 -20.14 -0.87 -2.58
C ASN A 89 -20.74 -0.20 -1.33
N TYR A 90 -21.42 0.94 -1.50
CA TYR A 90 -22.09 1.67 -0.42
C TYR A 90 -23.10 0.81 0.34
N THR A 91 -23.70 -0.19 -0.32
CA THR A 91 -24.68 -1.11 0.29
C THR A 91 -24.10 -1.97 1.41
N ASP A 92 -22.77 -2.12 1.46
CA ASP A 92 -22.10 -2.86 2.55
C ASP A 92 -22.43 -2.27 3.93
N TRP A 93 -22.69 -0.96 3.99
CA TRP A 93 -23.10 -0.27 5.20
C TRP A 93 -24.42 -0.77 5.78
N PHE A 94 -25.34 -1.26 4.93
CA PHE A 94 -26.64 -1.73 5.38
C PHE A 94 -26.56 -3.02 6.20
N ASN A 95 -25.45 -3.76 6.07
CA ASN A 95 -25.18 -4.94 6.88
C ASN A 95 -24.33 -4.65 8.13
N THR A 96 -24.04 -3.38 8.41
CA THR A 96 -23.32 -2.95 9.61
C THR A 96 -24.30 -2.46 10.67
N THR A 97 -23.87 -2.46 11.94
CA THR A 97 -24.69 -1.88 13.01
C THR A 97 -24.96 -0.38 12.88
N PHE A 98 -24.15 0.36 12.10
CA PHE A 98 -24.39 1.77 11.81
C PHE A 98 -25.52 1.98 10.79
N GLY A 99 -25.44 1.27 9.65
CA GLY A 99 -26.33 1.51 8.52
C GLY A 99 -27.61 0.67 8.50
N SER A 100 -27.73 -0.39 9.32
CA SER A 100 -28.87 -1.32 9.26
C SER A 100 -30.21 -0.71 9.68
N LEU A 101 -30.23 0.28 10.56
CA LEU A 101 -31.47 0.84 11.11
C LEU A 101 -32.15 1.85 10.17
N ASN A 102 -31.38 2.63 9.42
CA ASN A 102 -31.90 3.75 8.62
C ASN A 102 -31.41 3.75 7.17
N SER A 103 -30.84 2.64 6.69
CA SER A 103 -30.15 2.55 5.40
C SER A 103 -29.23 3.76 5.19
N ALA A 104 -28.34 3.97 6.15
CA ALA A 104 -27.48 5.15 6.21
C ALA A 104 -26.03 4.80 5.86
N VAL A 105 -25.31 5.78 5.32
CA VAL A 105 -23.86 5.74 5.11
C VAL A 105 -23.20 6.94 5.79
N PRO A 106 -21.90 6.87 6.12
CA PRO A 106 -21.17 8.02 6.63
C PRO A 106 -21.17 9.23 5.70
N ASN A 107 -21.01 10.43 6.26
CA ASN A 107 -20.88 11.66 5.46
C ASN A 107 -19.63 11.63 4.56
N SER A 108 -18.58 10.91 4.96
CA SER A 108 -17.35 10.70 4.18
C SER A 108 -17.57 9.91 2.88
N CYS A 109 -18.69 9.19 2.75
CA CYS A 109 -19.10 8.55 1.49
C CYS A 109 -19.67 9.51 0.44
N CYS A 110 -19.93 10.75 0.80
CA CYS A 110 -20.61 11.72 -0.05
C CYS A 110 -19.63 12.38 -1.02
N LYS A 111 -20.07 12.61 -2.26
CA LYS A 111 -19.32 13.39 -3.26
C LYS A 111 -19.24 14.85 -2.85
N MET A 112 -20.35 15.37 -2.32
CA MET A 112 -20.44 16.69 -1.72
C MET A 112 -20.96 16.55 -0.28
N ILE A 113 -20.13 16.95 0.68
CA ILE A 113 -20.46 16.88 2.10
C ILE A 113 -21.52 17.94 2.42
N THR A 114 -22.76 17.50 2.63
CA THR A 114 -23.87 18.33 3.12
C THR A 114 -24.34 17.81 4.47
N LYS A 115 -25.01 18.66 5.28
CA LYS A 115 -25.50 18.27 6.61
C LYS A 115 -26.49 17.10 6.61
N SER A 116 -27.10 16.77 5.46
CA SER A 116 -28.11 15.73 5.30
C SER A 116 -27.65 14.55 4.44
N CYS A 117 -26.41 14.55 3.95
CA CYS A 117 -25.94 13.50 3.07
C CYS A 117 -25.82 12.16 3.81
N GLY A 118 -26.10 11.06 3.12
CA GLY A 118 -25.95 9.71 3.68
C GLY A 118 -27.03 9.29 4.69
N MET A 119 -27.97 10.19 5.03
CA MET A 119 -29.17 9.87 5.80
C MET A 119 -30.34 9.56 4.87
N ASN A 120 -31.07 8.47 5.12
CA ASN A 120 -32.25 8.04 4.34
C ASN A 120 -31.97 7.98 2.83
N LEU A 121 -31.18 6.99 2.41
CA LEU A 121 -30.70 6.84 1.03
C LEU A 121 -31.78 6.73 -0.06
N SER A 122 -33.07 6.61 0.30
CA SER A 122 -34.20 6.51 -0.64
C SER A 122 -34.29 7.67 -1.64
N ASN A 123 -33.74 8.85 -1.34
CA ASN A 123 -33.85 10.04 -2.20
C ASN A 123 -32.51 10.60 -2.75
N ASP A 124 -31.34 10.19 -2.23
CA ASP A 124 -30.05 10.85 -2.54
C ASP A 124 -28.88 9.88 -2.82
N THR A 125 -29.15 8.81 -3.57
CA THR A 125 -28.08 7.89 -4.01
C THR A 125 -27.12 8.52 -5.03
N ALA A 126 -27.54 9.59 -5.70
CA ALA A 126 -26.74 10.29 -6.72
C ALA A 126 -25.51 11.00 -6.12
N ASN A 127 -25.64 11.56 -4.92
CA ASN A 127 -24.56 12.25 -4.22
C ASN A 127 -23.60 11.30 -3.47
N ILE A 128 -23.76 9.97 -3.61
CA ILE A 128 -22.94 8.98 -2.91
C ILE A 128 -21.93 8.33 -3.85
N ASN A 129 -20.74 8.06 -3.33
CA ASN A 129 -19.72 7.29 -4.05
C ASN A 129 -20.18 5.83 -4.18
N GLN A 130 -20.48 5.40 -5.40
CA GLN A 130 -21.01 4.07 -5.70
C GLN A 130 -19.93 2.96 -5.72
N GLN A 131 -18.65 3.32 -5.74
CA GLN A 131 -17.56 2.35 -5.81
C GLN A 131 -17.01 2.04 -4.42
N GLY A 132 -16.73 0.77 -4.16
CA GLY A 132 -16.09 0.33 -2.93
C GLY A 132 -14.62 0.70 -2.83
N CYS A 133 -14.14 0.89 -1.60
CA CYS A 133 -12.78 1.29 -1.32
C CYS A 133 -11.75 0.24 -1.71
N ILE A 134 -12.08 -1.05 -1.66
CA ILE A 134 -11.14 -2.11 -2.05
C ILE A 134 -10.79 -2.03 -3.54
N GLN A 135 -11.76 -1.69 -4.39
CA GLN A 135 -11.54 -1.57 -5.84
C GLN A 135 -10.71 -0.33 -6.18
N LYS A 136 -11.01 0.81 -5.54
CA LYS A 136 -10.27 2.06 -5.69
C LYS A 136 -8.82 1.92 -5.20
N LEU A 137 -8.63 1.32 -4.04
CA LEU A 137 -7.30 1.06 -3.47
C LEU A 137 -6.49 0.12 -4.37
N LYS A 138 -7.12 -0.93 -4.91
CA LYS A 138 -6.47 -1.83 -5.86
C LYS A 138 -5.97 -1.07 -7.10
N LYS A 139 -6.82 -0.24 -7.72
CA LYS A 139 -6.43 0.55 -8.89
C LYS A 139 -5.30 1.53 -8.59
N TRP A 140 -5.41 2.25 -7.47
CA TRP A 140 -4.36 3.16 -7.03
C TRP A 140 -3.03 2.43 -6.82
N ALA A 141 -3.06 1.25 -6.20
CA ALA A 141 -1.87 0.43 -6.02
C ALA A 141 -1.30 -0.03 -7.38
N GLU A 142 -2.11 -0.51 -8.31
CA GLU A 142 -1.65 -0.89 -9.66
C GLU A 142 -0.94 0.26 -10.39
N GLU A 143 -1.37 1.51 -10.17
CA GLU A 143 -0.78 2.71 -10.79
C GLU A 143 0.50 3.20 -10.08
N HIS A 144 0.58 3.08 -8.75
CA HIS A 144 1.63 3.74 -7.95
C HIS A 144 2.63 2.78 -7.31
N ILE A 145 2.35 1.48 -7.21
CA ILE A 145 3.19 0.53 -6.47
C ILE A 145 4.58 0.36 -7.08
N ALA A 146 4.72 0.52 -8.39
CA ALA A 146 6.02 0.46 -9.05
C ALA A 146 6.93 1.63 -8.63
N LEU A 147 6.37 2.84 -8.56
CA LEU A 147 7.10 4.04 -8.13
C LEU A 147 7.44 3.97 -6.63
N ILE A 148 6.46 3.63 -5.79
CA ILE A 148 6.66 3.48 -4.34
C ILE A 148 7.68 2.37 -4.05
N GLY A 149 7.55 1.22 -4.72
CA GLY A 149 8.48 0.11 -4.60
C GLY A 149 9.91 0.50 -4.98
N GLY A 150 10.08 1.28 -6.07
CA GLY A 150 11.38 1.81 -6.48
C GLY A 150 12.02 2.71 -5.42
N VAL A 151 11.25 3.63 -4.83
CA VAL A 151 11.73 4.51 -3.75
C VAL A 151 12.13 3.68 -2.53
N CYS A 152 11.29 2.75 -2.07
CA CYS A 152 11.59 1.91 -0.90
C CYS A 152 12.87 1.07 -1.09
N ILE A 153 13.08 0.49 -2.28
CA ILE A 153 14.30 -0.28 -2.58
C ILE A 153 15.53 0.63 -2.50
N SER A 154 15.46 1.84 -3.08
CA SER A 154 16.58 2.79 -3.07
C SER A 154 16.93 3.27 -1.65
N VAL A 155 15.92 3.55 -0.83
CA VAL A 155 16.10 3.97 0.56
C VAL A 155 16.65 2.82 1.40
N GLY A 156 16.10 1.61 1.27
CA GLY A 156 16.62 0.43 1.99
C GLY A 156 18.07 0.13 1.63
N PHE A 157 18.46 0.35 0.39
CA PHE A 157 19.85 0.23 -0.03
C PHE A 157 20.76 1.30 0.60
N ALA A 158 20.33 2.56 0.56
CA ALA A 158 21.05 3.65 1.22
C ALA A 158 21.18 3.39 2.74
N GLN A 159 20.12 2.91 3.40
CA GLN A 159 20.17 2.51 4.80
C GLN A 159 21.19 1.42 5.06
N ASN A 160 21.30 0.40 4.22
CA ASN A 160 22.31 -0.65 4.41
C ASN A 160 23.74 -0.10 4.29
N LEU A 161 23.98 0.85 3.38
CA LEU A 161 25.26 1.57 3.30
C LEU A 161 25.52 2.42 4.57
N PHE A 162 24.55 3.24 4.98
CA PHE A 162 24.67 4.09 6.16
C PHE A 162 24.70 3.31 7.48
N LYS A 163 24.14 2.11 7.55
CA LYS A 163 24.21 1.25 8.74
C LYS A 163 25.59 0.61 8.86
N VAL A 164 26.27 0.37 7.74
CA VAL A 164 27.68 -0.06 7.71
C VAL A 164 28.62 1.08 8.16
N GLU A 165 28.26 2.35 7.96
CA GLU A 165 29.11 3.51 8.31
C GLU A 165 28.74 4.25 9.60
N ILE A 166 27.46 4.30 10.00
CA ILE A 166 26.95 5.25 11.04
C ILE A 166 25.84 4.70 11.95
N GLY A 167 25.30 3.50 11.68
CA GLY A 167 24.35 2.83 12.59
C GLY A 167 22.93 3.43 12.68
N VAL A 168 22.47 4.18 11.67
CA VAL A 168 21.12 4.80 11.67
C VAL A 168 20.08 3.87 11.03
N ASN A 169 18.88 3.78 11.63
CA ASN A 169 17.76 2.98 11.13
C ASN A 169 16.65 3.92 10.61
N PHE A 170 16.20 3.71 9.38
CA PHE A 170 15.00 4.37 8.85
C PHE A 170 13.96 3.26 8.62
N ASP A 171 12.85 3.29 9.34
CA ASP A 171 11.77 2.35 9.09
C ASP A 171 10.84 2.95 8.03
N CYS A 172 10.71 2.27 6.89
CA CYS A 172 9.69 2.57 5.87
C CYS A 172 8.40 1.78 6.16
#